data_AF-A0A9X2IQC7-F1
#
_entry.id   AF-A0A9X2IQC7-F1
#
_cell.length_a   1.000
_cell.length_b   1.000
_cell.length_c   1.000
_cell.angle_alpha   90.00
_cell.angle_beta   90.00
_cell.angle_gamma   90.00
#
_symmetry.space_group_name_H-M   'P 1'
#
loop_
_entity.id
_entity.type
_entity.pdbx_description
1 polymer ?
#
loop_
_entity_poly.entity_id
_entity_poly.type
_entity_poly.pdbx_seq_one_letter_code
_entity_poly.pdbx_strand_id
1 'polypeptide(L)'
;MSVAGVGLVDNVFGDCLAVETDGRAFHSGSAQLEEDYRRTLALQARGFVVVRLSSRQVLHQWTETETALALLVGRRQHVWTPSQRARLQREGWPTDYE
;
A
#
# COMPACT_ATOMS: atom_id res chain seq x y z
N MET A 1 4.19 2.16 -9.63
CA MET A 1 3.81 0.78 -9.97
C MET A 1 2.29 0.71 -10.18
N SER A 2 1.75 -0.08 -11.12
CA SER A 2 0.30 -0.10 -11.41
C SER A 2 -0.40 -1.36 -10.89
N VAL A 3 -1.38 -1.19 -10.00
CA VAL A 3 -2.17 -2.28 -9.43
C VAL A 3 -3.55 -2.33 -10.10
N ALA A 4 -3.90 -3.48 -10.68
CA ALA A 4 -5.14 -3.66 -11.45
C ALA A 4 -6.39 -3.35 -10.60
N GLY A 5 -7.27 -2.48 -11.12
CA GLY A 5 -8.50 -2.04 -10.43
C GLY A 5 -8.30 -1.01 -9.30
N VAL A 6 -7.04 -0.64 -9.01
CA VAL A 6 -6.64 0.28 -7.95
C VAL A 6 -6.04 1.56 -8.55
N GLY A 7 -5.09 1.42 -9.47
CA GLY A 7 -4.35 2.54 -10.09
C GLY A 7 -2.86 2.51 -9.74
N LEU A 8 -2.18 3.66 -9.85
CA LEU A 8 -0.77 3.80 -9.50
C LEU A 8 -0.58 3.82 -7.98
N VAL A 9 0.30 2.97 -7.48
CA VAL A 9 0.82 2.98 -6.12
C VAL A 9 2.31 3.34 -6.20
N ASP A 10 2.79 4.18 -5.28
CA ASP A 10 4.19 4.63 -5.28
C ASP A 10 5.13 3.43 -5.18
N ASN A 11 4.95 2.60 -4.15
CA ASN A 11 5.73 1.38 -3.94
C ASN A 11 4.86 0.27 -3.34
N VAL A 12 5.04 -0.97 -3.82
CA VAL A 12 4.58 -2.18 -3.13
C VAL A 12 5.83 -2.97 -2.72
N PHE A 13 5.94 -3.27 -1.44
CA PHE A 13 6.99 -4.14 -0.91
C PHE A 13 6.46 -5.57 -0.77
N GLY A 14 7.25 -6.52 -1.25
CA GLY A 14 6.82 -7.92 -1.36
C GLY A 14 5.61 -8.04 -2.29
N ASP A 15 4.57 -8.71 -1.81
CA ASP A 15 3.35 -8.93 -2.57
C ASP A 15 2.22 -7.94 -2.22
N CYS A 16 2.24 -7.33 -1.01
CA CYS A 16 1.04 -6.70 -0.45
C CYS A 16 1.20 -5.52 0.50
N LEU A 17 2.42 -5.05 0.76
CA LEU A 17 2.64 -3.85 1.57
C LEU A 17 2.73 -2.62 0.65
N ALA A 18 1.60 -1.94 0.45
CA ALA A 18 1.55 -0.69 -0.30
C ALA A 18 2.01 0.48 0.60
N VAL A 19 3.05 1.19 0.18
CA VAL A 19 3.56 2.38 0.86
C VAL A 19 3.46 3.58 -0.07
N GLU A 20 2.72 4.59 0.37
CA GLU A 20 2.48 5.82 -0.37
C GLU A 20 3.03 7.00 0.41
N THR A 21 3.72 7.92 -0.27
CA THR A 21 4.23 9.13 0.37
C THR A 21 3.28 10.28 0.07
N ASP A 22 2.54 10.70 1.09
CA ASP A 22 1.58 11.79 1.00
C ASP A 22 2.32 13.13 0.91
N GLY A 23 2.51 13.59 -0.32
CA GLY A 23 2.86 14.95 -0.66
C GLY A 23 1.67 15.87 -0.46
N ARG A 24 1.29 16.12 0.81
CA ARG A 24 0.13 16.93 1.22
C ARG A 24 0.02 18.31 0.56
N ALA A 25 1.09 18.79 -0.09
CA ALA A 25 1.12 20.04 -0.85
C ALA A 25 0.40 19.97 -2.22
N PHE A 26 0.08 18.79 -2.76
CA PHE A 26 -0.51 18.64 -4.10
C PHE A 26 -1.90 17.97 -4.14
N HIS A 27 -2.52 17.64 -3.00
CA HIS A 27 -3.81 16.93 -2.91
C HIS A 27 -4.94 17.81 -2.34
N SER A 28 -5.08 19.06 -2.78
CA SER A 28 -6.08 20.01 -2.25
C SER A 28 -7.45 19.99 -2.95
N GLY A 29 -7.67 19.09 -3.92
CA GLY A 29 -8.96 18.94 -4.61
C GLY A 29 -9.83 17.82 -4.04
N SER A 30 -11.12 18.07 -3.83
CA SER A 30 -12.09 17.10 -3.31
C SER A 30 -12.17 15.79 -4.12
N ALA A 31 -12.01 15.88 -5.45
CA ALA A 31 -12.02 14.70 -6.32
C ALA A 31 -10.81 13.77 -6.10
N GLN A 32 -9.64 14.33 -5.76
CA GLN A 32 -8.42 13.55 -5.52
C GLN A 32 -8.49 12.85 -4.16
N LEU A 33 -9.13 13.48 -3.17
CA LEU A 33 -9.41 12.86 -1.88
C LEU A 33 -10.36 11.65 -2.00
N GLU A 34 -11.45 11.79 -2.76
CA GLU A 34 -12.39 10.70 -3.02
C GLU A 34 -11.72 9.53 -3.76
N GLU A 35 -10.84 9.82 -4.73
CA GLU A 35 -10.07 8.79 -5.43
C GLU A 35 -9.09 8.07 -4.49
N ASP A 36 -8.43 8.78 -3.58
CA ASP A 36 -7.56 8.19 -2.55
C ASP A 36 -8.34 7.27 -1.61
N TYR A 37 -9.55 7.64 -1.20
CA TYR A 37 -10.44 6.79 -0.42
C TYR A 37 -10.88 5.55 -1.19
N ARG A 38 -11.32 5.72 -2.45
CA ARG A 38 -11.70 4.60 -3.31
C ARG A 38 -10.53 3.62 -3.48
N ARG A 39 -9.33 4.13 -3.70
CA ARG A 39 -8.10 3.33 -3.88
C ARG A 39 -7.73 2.57 -2.61
N THR A 40 -7.72 3.25 -1.47
CA THR A 40 -7.39 2.65 -0.18
C THR A 40 -8.37 1.54 0.18
N LEU A 41 -9.68 1.78 0.00
CA LEU A 41 -10.71 0.78 0.24
C LEU A 41 -10.54 -0.43 -0.68
N ALA A 42 -10.24 -0.19 -1.96
CA ALA A 42 -9.98 -1.24 -2.93
C ALA A 42 -8.77 -2.11 -2.53
N LEU A 43 -7.67 -1.53 -2.08
CA LEU A 43 -6.49 -2.26 -1.60
C LEU A 43 -6.82 -3.09 -0.35
N GLN A 44 -7.46 -2.48 0.64
CA GLN A 44 -7.81 -3.16 1.89
C GLN A 44 -8.77 -4.34 1.68
N ALA A 45 -9.77 -4.20 0.79
CA ALA A 45 -10.69 -5.30 0.46
C ALA A 45 -9.95 -6.54 -0.11
N ARG A 46 -8.82 -6.31 -0.79
CA ARG A 46 -7.96 -7.38 -1.34
C ARG A 46 -6.96 -7.92 -0.31
N GLY A 47 -6.84 -7.30 0.85
CA GLY A 47 -5.98 -7.72 1.95
C GLY A 47 -4.60 -7.05 1.98
N PHE A 48 -4.39 -5.99 1.18
CA PHE A 48 -3.16 -5.20 1.24
C PHE A 48 -3.03 -4.50 2.60
N VAL A 49 -1.79 -4.37 3.05
CA VAL A 49 -1.43 -3.44 4.12
C VAL A 49 -1.05 -2.11 3.47
N VAL A 50 -1.79 -1.06 3.80
CA VAL A 50 -1.55 0.28 3.25
C VAL A 50 -0.93 1.17 4.33
N VAL A 51 0.25 1.73 4.05
CA VAL A 51 0.94 2.69 4.91
C VAL A 51 1.11 3.99 4.15
N ARG A 52 0.46 5.05 4.64
CA ARG A 52 0.65 6.41 4.10
C ARG A 52 1.62 7.18 4.99
N LEU A 53 2.68 7.70 4.38
CA LEU A 53 3.74 8.44 5.06
C LEU A 53 3.68 9.91 4.65
N SER A 54 3.62 10.82 5.61
CA SER A 54 3.80 12.23 5.31
C SER A 54 5.26 12.54 4.94
N SER A 55 5.49 13.63 4.18
CA SER A 55 6.86 14.10 3.91
C SER A 55 7.65 14.36 5.20
N ARG A 56 7.00 14.78 6.29
CA ARG A 56 7.66 14.96 7.60
C ARG A 56 8.17 13.63 8.17
N GLN A 57 7.39 12.56 8.04
CA GLN A 57 7.81 11.23 8.51
C GLN A 57 9.04 10.74 7.75
N VAL A 58 9.03 10.89 6.43
CA VAL A 58 10.14 10.47 5.57
C VAL A 58 11.39 11.34 5.80
N LEU A 59 11.25 12.66 5.82
CA LEU A 59 12.38 13.59 5.84
C LEU A 59 12.93 13.90 7.24
N HIS A 60 12.10 13.78 8.29
CA HIS A 60 12.44 14.28 9.63
C HIS A 60 12.20 13.27 10.76
N GLN A 61 11.56 12.13 10.50
CA GLN A 61 11.27 11.10 11.51
C GLN A 61 11.60 9.72 10.94
N TRP A 62 12.72 9.64 10.22
CA TRP A 62 13.09 8.45 9.47
C TRP A 62 13.30 7.25 10.40
N THR A 63 13.99 7.39 11.51
CA THR A 63 14.26 6.29 12.46
C THR A 63 12.98 5.62 12.95
N GLU A 64 11.97 6.40 13.34
CA GLU A 64 10.67 5.88 13.77
C GLU A 64 9.89 5.26 12.60
N THR A 65 9.93 5.90 11.43
CA THR A 65 9.27 5.43 10.22
C THR A 65 9.85 4.09 9.75
N GLU A 66 11.17 3.98 9.67
CA GLU A 66 11.91 2.78 9.33
C GLU A 66 11.60 1.66 10.31
N THR A 67 11.63 1.94 11.62
CA THR A 67 11.32 0.94 12.65
C THR A 67 9.91 0.38 12.45
N ALA A 68 8.92 1.23 12.18
CA ALA A 68 7.55 0.77 11.93
C ALA A 68 7.46 -0.11 10.67
N LEU A 69 8.08 0.31 9.56
CA LEU A 69 8.12 -0.46 8.32
C LEU A 69 8.84 -1.81 8.51
N ALA A 70 9.98 -1.80 9.18
CA ALA A 70 10.77 -3.00 9.48
C ALA A 70 9.97 -4.01 10.32
N LEU A 71 9.13 -3.55 11.25
CA LEU A 71 8.24 -4.43 12.01
C LEU A 71 7.16 -5.09 11.13
N LEU A 72 6.59 -4.37 10.17
CA LEU A 72 5.64 -4.94 9.21
C LEU A 72 6.32 -5.99 8.33
N VAL A 73 7.54 -5.68 7.86
CA VAL A 73 8.36 -6.59 7.07
C VAL A 73 8.76 -7.83 7.87
N GLY A 74 9.28 -7.66 9.09
CA GLY A 74 9.68 -8.75 9.98
C GLY A 74 8.53 -9.67 10.37
N ARG A 75 7.30 -9.15 10.46
CA ARG A 75 6.07 -9.95 10.65
C ARG A 75 5.55 -10.61 9.38
N ARG A 76 6.26 -10.46 8.25
CA ARG A 76 5.88 -10.94 6.91
C ARG A 76 4.54 -10.41 6.41
N GLN A 77 4.10 -9.25 6.90
CA GLN A 77 2.84 -8.62 6.45
C GLN A 77 2.92 -8.02 5.05
N HIS A 78 4.10 -8.08 4.43
CA HIS A 78 4.36 -7.71 3.05
C HIS A 78 4.27 -8.91 2.09
N VAL A 79 4.01 -10.12 2.58
CA VAL A 79 3.96 -11.35 1.77
C VAL A 79 2.58 -12.01 1.93
N TRP A 80 1.97 -12.42 0.83
CA TRP A 80 0.74 -13.20 0.89
C TRP A 80 0.96 -14.53 1.58
N THR A 81 0.05 -14.88 2.50
CA THR A 81 -0.04 -16.25 3.00
C THR A 81 -0.50 -17.20 1.88
N PRO A 82 -0.26 -18.52 2.00
CA PRO A 82 -0.76 -19.49 1.02
C PRO A 82 -2.28 -19.43 0.81
N SER A 83 -3.05 -19.20 1.89
CA SER A 83 -4.50 -19.08 1.81
C SER A 83 -4.94 -17.79 1.10
N GLN A 84 -4.24 -16.68 1.33
CA GLN A 84 -4.48 -15.41 0.62
C GLN A 84 -4.19 -15.54 -0.88
N ARG A 85 -3.06 -16.16 -1.28
CA ARG A 85 -2.77 -16.40 -2.71
C ARG A 85 -3.84 -17.26 -3.36
N ALA A 86 -4.21 -18.37 -2.74
CA ALA A 86 -5.23 -19.27 -3.28
C ALA A 86 -6.59 -18.57 -3.44
N ARG A 87 -6.96 -17.67 -2.51
CA ARG A 87 -8.17 -16.85 -2.62
C ARG A 87 -8.06 -15.89 -3.81
N LEU A 88 -6.99 -15.11 -3.88
CA LEU A 88 -6.79 -14.10 -4.94
C LEU A 88 -6.78 -14.75 -6.33
N GLN A 89 -6.14 -15.90 -6.49
CA GLN A 89 -6.13 -16.66 -7.74
C GLN A 89 -7.55 -17.12 -8.15
N ARG A 90 -8.35 -17.61 -7.19
CA ARG A 90 -9.76 -17.97 -7.47
C ARG A 90 -10.62 -16.76 -7.85
N GLU A 91 -10.31 -15.61 -7.27
CA GLU A 91 -10.99 -14.33 -7.58
C GLU A 91 -10.43 -13.66 -8.85
N GLY A 92 -9.41 -14.25 -9.51
CA GLY A 92 -8.83 -13.74 -10.74
C GLY A 92 -7.87 -12.55 -10.55
N TRP A 93 -7.39 -12.31 -9.34
CA TRP A 93 -6.47 -11.21 -9.04
C TRP A 93 -5.01 -11.64 -9.18
N PRO A 94 -4.14 -10.75 -9.71
CA PRO A 94 -2.71 -10.98 -9.70
C PRO A 94 -2.17 -11.06 -8.27
N THR A 95 -1.25 -12.00 -8.03
CA THR A 95 -0.58 -12.17 -6.74
C THR A 95 0.85 -11.66 -6.74
N ASP A 96 1.41 -11.44 -7.93
CA ASP A 96 2.75 -10.92 -8.14
C ASP A 96 2.59 -9.60 -8.89
N TYR A 97 3.17 -8.55 -8.34
CA TYR A 97 3.14 -7.22 -8.94
C TYR A 97 4.61 -6.81 -9.16
N GLU A 98 5.03 -6.69 -10.43
CA GLU A 98 6.35 -6.17 -10.82
C GLU A 98 6.40 -4.63 -10.77
#